data_AF-A0A3D4BFG1-F1
#
_entry.id   AF-A0A3D4BFG1-F1
#
_cell.length_a   1.000
_cell.length_b   1.000
_cell.length_c   1.000
_cell.angle_alpha   90.00
_cell.angle_beta   90.00
_cell.angle_gamma   90.00
#
_symmetry.space_group_name_H-M   'P 1'
#
loop_
_entity.id
_entity.type
_entity.pdbx_description
1 polymer ?
#
loop_
_entity_poly.entity_id
_entity_poly.type
_entity_poly.pdbx_seq_one_letter_code
_entity_poly.pdbx_strand_id
1 'polypeptide(L)'
;MSSFLPILYKVYDLVYDSVYGFDQNFYYIAKHLNISNQKIMSKPNYSIPKIYTGGIDISIWKQLSVDEQSKALKKEWYIYYSFRCPQSGLLKRVTPIKGYANSYKSMKERMQYLNTLRDSLELLLKNGANPFENNDFSYLDDYFNETTKPKTSNSEVKVADEVKPIEEKKKAVVDKQKIDSIKNSFENVLNIKKNQMNLTSYKNYKLRIMRFMNYLPDASLPIDSIVKKDVINFLNEILETTSPRSRNNYRTDLNSFFNELENNEYIENNFIAKINVLKSNPERNKTFSDKIQKEIYEYLGEEDKMLLLFIQFISY
;
A
#
# COMPACT_ATOMS: atom_id res chain seq x y z
N MET A 1 20.92 -4.63 24.90
CA MET A 1 19.91 -3.76 24.26
C MET A 1 19.64 -4.32 22.89
N SER A 2 18.38 -4.63 22.57
CA SER A 2 18.00 -5.50 21.45
C SER A 2 18.52 -4.98 20.11
N SER A 3 19.30 -5.81 19.40
CA SER A 3 19.80 -5.60 18.02
C SER A 3 18.68 -5.42 16.98
N PHE A 4 17.43 -5.60 17.41
CA PHE A 4 16.24 -5.54 16.58
C PHE A 4 15.93 -4.14 16.05
N LEU A 5 16.19 -3.09 16.83
CA LEU A 5 15.80 -1.73 16.44
C LEU A 5 16.66 -1.17 15.30
N PRO A 6 18.01 -1.26 15.33
CA PRO A 6 18.85 -0.88 14.19
C PRO A 6 18.52 -1.63 12.89
N ILE A 7 18.09 -2.88 13.00
CA ILE A 7 17.83 -3.74 11.83
C ILE A 7 16.43 -3.50 11.27
N LEU A 8 15.46 -3.21 12.14
CA LEU A 8 14.17 -2.69 11.72
C LEU A 8 14.31 -1.39 10.92
N TYR A 9 15.25 -0.50 11.29
CA TYR A 9 15.56 0.69 10.50
C TYR A 9 16.22 0.36 9.16
N LYS A 10 17.14 -0.60 9.12
CA LYS A 10 17.70 -1.11 7.86
C LYS A 10 16.59 -1.62 6.92
N VAL A 11 15.70 -2.50 7.37
CA VAL A 11 14.59 -3.00 6.53
C VAL A 11 13.64 -1.87 6.11
N TYR A 12 13.38 -0.92 7.02
CA TYR A 12 12.62 0.28 6.70
C TYR A 12 13.25 1.03 5.52
N ASP A 13 14.57 1.21 5.50
CA ASP A 13 15.27 1.89 4.39
C ASP A 13 15.13 1.08 3.09
N LEU A 14 15.21 -0.25 3.13
CA LEU A 14 15.02 -1.11 1.93
C LEU A 14 13.60 -0.98 1.35
N VAL A 15 12.59 -1.00 2.24
CA VAL A 15 11.19 -0.84 1.86
C VAL A 15 10.94 0.59 1.38
N TYR A 16 11.50 1.59 2.05
CA TYR A 16 11.37 3.01 1.70
C TYR A 16 12.01 3.32 0.34
N ASP A 17 13.21 2.79 0.06
CA ASP A 17 13.89 2.94 -1.23
C ASP A 17 13.17 2.17 -2.35
N SER A 18 12.53 1.03 -2.03
CA SER A 18 11.69 0.30 -2.99
C SER A 18 10.42 1.07 -3.41
N VAL A 19 9.97 2.07 -2.64
CA VAL A 19 8.86 2.97 -3.03
C VAL A 19 9.22 3.82 -4.25
N TYR A 20 10.52 3.97 -4.58
CA TYR A 20 11.03 4.76 -5.70
C TYR A 20 11.65 3.94 -6.86
N GLY A 21 11.59 2.59 -6.87
CA GLY A 21 12.22 1.75 -7.91
C GLY A 21 11.64 0.35 -8.08
N PHE A 22 10.33 0.25 -8.33
CA PHE A 22 9.47 -0.87 -7.92
C PHE A 22 9.65 -2.24 -8.63
N ASP A 23 10.28 -2.35 -9.81
CA ASP A 23 10.18 -3.59 -10.60
C ASP A 23 11.40 -4.54 -10.53
N GLN A 24 12.60 -4.06 -10.20
CA GLN A 24 13.78 -4.95 -10.16
C GLN A 24 13.99 -5.64 -8.80
N ASN A 25 13.52 -5.05 -7.70
CA ASN A 25 13.79 -5.57 -6.36
C ASN A 25 12.85 -6.71 -5.93
N PHE A 26 11.65 -6.82 -6.51
CA PHE A 26 10.70 -7.90 -6.17
C PHE A 26 11.15 -9.28 -6.67
N TYR A 27 11.76 -9.34 -7.86
CA TYR A 27 12.33 -10.57 -8.40
C TYR A 27 13.54 -11.04 -7.57
N TYR A 28 14.36 -10.10 -7.10
CA TYR A 28 15.50 -10.37 -6.21
C TYR A 28 15.05 -10.95 -4.86
N ILE A 29 14.06 -10.32 -4.23
CA ILE A 29 13.45 -10.76 -2.96
C ILE A 29 12.84 -12.17 -3.11
N ALA A 30 12.08 -12.42 -4.19
CA ALA A 30 11.44 -13.72 -4.41
C ALA A 30 12.44 -14.85 -4.74
N LYS A 31 13.53 -14.54 -5.44
CA LYS A 31 14.53 -15.53 -5.90
C LYS A 31 15.52 -15.96 -4.80
N HIS A 32 15.82 -15.08 -3.85
CA HIS A 32 16.85 -15.32 -2.83
C HIS A 32 16.33 -15.57 -1.41
N LEU A 33 15.04 -15.33 -1.12
CA LEU A 33 14.44 -15.58 0.19
C LEU A 33 14.18 -17.06 0.52
N ASN A 34 14.59 -17.98 -0.37
CA ASN A 34 14.56 -19.44 -0.17
C ASN A 34 13.36 -19.90 0.68
N ILE A 35 12.16 -19.52 0.24
CA ILE A 35 10.89 -19.85 0.92
C ILE A 35 10.77 -21.37 0.87
N SER A 36 11.38 -22.03 1.84
CA SER A 36 11.21 -23.46 2.04
C SER A 36 9.72 -23.65 2.32
N ASN A 37 9.11 -24.62 1.64
CA ASN A 37 7.72 -25.04 1.84
C ASN A 37 7.47 -25.65 3.23
N GLN A 38 8.19 -25.25 4.27
CA GLN A 38 8.04 -25.78 5.61
C GLN A 38 7.23 -24.82 6.50
N LYS A 39 6.07 -25.34 6.91
CA LYS A 39 5.20 -24.92 8.02
C LYS A 39 4.18 -23.80 7.74
N ILE A 40 3.27 -24.09 6.81
CA ILE A 40 2.06 -23.27 6.54
C ILE A 40 0.95 -23.49 7.61
N MET A 41 1.05 -24.48 8.51
CA MET A 41 -0.01 -24.79 9.49
C MET A 41 0.40 -24.67 10.97
N SER A 42 0.77 -23.47 11.41
CA SER A 42 0.76 -23.16 12.84
C SER A 42 0.28 -21.74 13.07
N LYS A 43 -0.58 -21.52 14.10
CA LYS A 43 -0.98 -20.17 14.52
C LYS A 43 0.28 -19.32 14.66
N PRO A 44 0.34 -18.13 14.02
CA PRO A 44 1.55 -17.30 14.06
C PRO A 44 1.95 -17.03 15.51
N ASN A 45 3.25 -17.00 15.75
CA ASN A 45 3.80 -16.70 17.09
C ASN A 45 3.61 -15.24 17.49
N TYR A 46 2.93 -14.44 16.68
CA TYR A 46 2.71 -13.02 16.96
C TYR A 46 1.32 -12.59 16.53
N SER A 47 0.81 -11.53 17.16
CA SER A 47 -0.34 -10.79 16.67
C SER A 47 0.10 -9.82 15.57
N ILE A 48 -0.72 -9.62 14.55
CA ILE A 48 -0.48 -8.61 13.51
C ILE A 48 -0.16 -7.25 14.18
N PRO A 49 0.98 -6.60 13.88
CA PRO A 49 1.32 -5.32 14.45
C PRO A 49 0.29 -4.24 14.14
N LYS A 50 -0.05 -3.44 15.15
CA LYS A 50 -1.06 -2.37 15.05
C LYS A 50 -0.45 -1.05 15.49
N ILE A 51 -1.02 0.05 15.02
CA ILE A 51 -0.57 1.40 15.35
C ILE A 51 -1.51 1.99 16.41
N TYR A 52 -0.94 2.51 17.49
CA TYR A 52 -1.64 3.34 18.46
C TYR A 52 -1.46 4.81 18.11
N THR A 53 -2.57 5.52 17.98
CA THR A 53 -2.66 6.90 17.49
C THR A 53 -3.08 7.89 18.58
N GLY A 54 -2.49 7.79 19.78
CA GLY A 54 -2.85 8.70 20.88
C GLY A 54 -4.26 8.51 21.44
N GLY A 55 -4.88 7.34 21.24
CA GLY A 55 -6.19 6.99 21.81
C GLY A 55 -7.39 7.53 21.04
N ILE A 56 -7.19 7.91 19.78
CA ILE A 56 -8.27 8.26 18.84
C ILE A 56 -8.29 7.25 17.68
N ASP A 57 -9.46 7.06 17.07
CA ASP A 57 -9.53 6.39 15.78
C ASP A 57 -9.07 7.36 14.68
N ILE A 58 -8.07 6.95 13.89
CA ILE A 58 -7.51 7.75 12.81
C ILE A 58 -8.51 7.99 11.67
N SER A 59 -9.52 7.11 11.52
CA SER A 59 -10.53 7.21 10.46
C SER A 59 -11.41 8.46 10.60
N ILE A 60 -11.64 8.92 11.83
CA ILE A 60 -12.45 10.09 12.16
C ILE A 60 -11.61 11.37 12.33
N TRP A 61 -10.30 11.35 12.04
CA TRP A 61 -9.40 12.49 12.29
C TRP A 61 -9.94 13.83 11.78
N LYS A 62 -10.52 13.84 10.56
CA LYS A 62 -11.09 15.05 9.93
C LYS A 62 -12.37 15.57 10.60
N GLN A 63 -13.04 14.73 11.40
CA GLN A 63 -14.25 15.07 12.15
C GLN A 63 -13.93 15.58 13.55
N LEU A 64 -12.70 15.38 14.04
CA LEU A 64 -12.24 15.85 15.35
C LEU A 64 -11.99 17.36 15.33
N SER A 65 -12.28 18.00 16.46
CA SER A 65 -11.88 19.39 16.70
C SER A 65 -10.37 19.56 16.71
N VAL A 66 -9.89 20.78 16.45
CA VAL A 66 -8.45 21.12 16.48
C VAL A 66 -7.83 20.78 17.85
N ASP A 67 -8.59 20.98 18.93
CA ASP A 67 -8.14 20.67 20.29
C ASP A 67 -7.99 19.17 20.52
N GLU A 68 -8.91 18.35 20.01
CA GLU A 68 -8.82 16.88 20.08
C GLU A 68 -7.64 16.35 19.25
N GLN A 69 -7.43 16.89 18.05
CA GLN A 69 -6.27 16.57 17.21
C GLN A 69 -4.96 16.93 17.92
N SER A 70 -4.89 18.12 18.53
CA SER A 70 -3.73 18.57 19.31
C SER A 70 -3.47 17.69 20.53
N LYS A 71 -4.52 17.31 21.27
CA LYS A 71 -4.44 16.36 22.40
C LYS A 71 -3.92 14.99 21.95
N ALA A 72 -4.35 14.50 20.79
CA ALA A 72 -3.87 13.24 20.24
C ALA A 72 -2.39 13.31 19.82
N LEU A 73 -1.93 14.43 19.24
CA LEU A 73 -0.52 14.61 18.86
C LEU A 73 0.42 14.77 20.06
N LYS A 74 -0.07 15.28 21.19
CA LYS A 74 0.70 15.36 22.44
C LYS A 74 0.93 14.00 23.09
N LYS A 75 0.06 13.02 22.83
CA LYS A 75 0.24 11.64 23.30
C LYS A 75 1.25 10.89 22.43
N GLU A 76 1.78 9.81 22.97
CA GLU A 76 2.71 8.94 22.25
C GLU A 76 2.00 8.10 21.19
N TRP A 77 2.64 7.98 20.03
CA TRP A 77 2.24 7.13 18.92
C TRP A 77 3.29 6.03 18.79
N TYR A 78 2.84 4.80 18.60
CA TYR A 78 3.73 3.64 18.58
C TYR A 78 3.07 2.44 17.91
N ILE A 79 3.90 1.52 17.44
CA ILE A 79 3.48 0.19 17.01
C ILE A 79 3.44 -0.74 18.21
N TYR A 80 2.44 -1.61 18.22
CA TYR A 80 2.28 -2.61 19.25
C TYR A 80 1.87 -3.95 18.68
N TYR A 81 2.32 -5.01 19.35
CA TYR A 81 1.97 -6.38 19.05
C TYR A 81 2.27 -7.27 20.25
N SER A 82 1.75 -8.48 20.23
CA SER A 82 2.10 -9.53 21.18
C SER A 82 2.88 -10.62 20.45
N PHE A 83 3.83 -11.24 21.15
CA PHE A 83 4.61 -12.38 20.66
C PHE A 83 4.53 -13.52 21.66
N ARG A 84 4.56 -14.75 21.18
CA ARG A 84 4.44 -15.97 21.98
C ARG A 84 5.75 -16.15 22.73
N CYS A 85 5.69 -15.98 24.04
CA CYS A 85 6.84 -16.14 24.91
C CYS A 85 7.29 -17.61 24.85
N PRO A 86 8.56 -17.91 24.49
CA PRO A 86 9.05 -19.28 24.41
C PRO A 86 8.94 -20.05 25.72
N GLN A 87 9.06 -19.36 26.86
CA GLN A 87 9.03 -19.96 28.19
C GLN A 87 7.60 -20.30 28.67
N SER A 88 6.61 -19.44 28.40
CA SER A 88 5.24 -19.65 28.89
C SER A 88 4.28 -20.19 27.82
N GLY A 89 4.66 -20.15 26.55
CA GLY A 89 3.80 -20.51 25.43
C GLY A 89 2.62 -19.56 25.19
N LEU A 90 2.47 -18.49 25.97
CA LEU A 90 1.38 -17.52 25.86
C LEU A 90 1.81 -16.27 25.09
N LEU A 91 0.85 -15.63 24.40
CA LEU A 91 1.08 -14.32 23.76
C LEU A 91 1.29 -13.26 24.84
N LYS A 92 2.48 -12.67 24.88
CA LYS A 92 2.82 -11.56 25.76
C LYS A 92 2.99 -10.28 24.94
N ARG A 93 2.46 -9.18 25.45
CA ARG A 93 2.64 -7.84 24.88
C ARG A 93 4.14 -7.51 24.83
N VAL A 94 4.65 -7.22 23.63
CA VAL A 94 6.02 -6.77 23.43
C VAL A 94 6.09 -5.26 23.71
N THR A 95 7.26 -4.78 24.14
CA THR A 95 7.52 -3.36 24.36
C THR A 95 7.12 -2.55 23.11
N PRO A 96 6.28 -1.51 23.25
CA PRO A 96 5.85 -0.72 22.11
C PRO A 96 7.01 -0.06 21.37
N ILE A 97 6.94 -0.07 20.04
CA ILE A 97 7.97 0.49 19.17
C ILE A 97 7.54 1.89 18.75
N LYS A 98 8.15 2.89 19.35
CA LYS A 98 7.86 4.32 19.08
C LYS A 98 8.57 4.81 17.82
N GLY A 99 9.80 4.36 17.61
CA GLY A 99 10.67 4.89 16.56
C GLY A 99 10.82 6.41 16.60
N TYR A 100 10.94 7.05 15.44
CA TYR A 100 10.91 8.50 15.24
C TYR A 100 9.50 9.06 15.04
N ALA A 101 8.45 8.28 15.28
CA ALA A 101 7.08 8.72 15.01
C ALA A 101 6.76 10.02 15.76
N ASN A 102 7.16 10.11 17.03
CA ASN A 102 6.81 11.23 17.89
C ASN A 102 7.63 12.50 17.63
N SER A 103 8.72 12.45 16.85
CA SER A 103 9.44 13.66 16.43
C SER A 103 8.76 14.41 15.28
N TYR A 104 7.89 13.73 14.51
CA TYR A 104 7.08 14.40 13.48
C TYR A 104 5.94 15.19 14.11
N LYS A 105 5.64 16.35 13.51
CA LYS A 105 4.66 17.31 14.04
C LYS A 105 3.25 17.04 13.52
N SER A 106 3.12 16.57 12.29
CA SER A 106 1.82 16.33 11.67
C SER A 106 1.38 14.88 11.80
N MET A 107 0.07 14.66 11.93
CA MET A 107 -0.51 13.31 11.91
C MET A 107 -0.11 12.53 10.65
N LYS A 108 -0.11 13.20 9.48
CA LYS A 108 0.20 12.58 8.20
C LYS A 108 1.61 11.99 8.18
N GLU A 109 2.61 12.76 8.62
CA GLU A 109 4.00 12.30 8.72
C GLU A 109 4.14 11.15 9.72
N ARG A 110 3.49 11.26 10.90
CA ARG A 110 3.49 10.18 11.90
C ARG A 110 2.92 8.88 11.33
N MET A 111 1.78 8.96 10.65
CA MET A 111 1.15 7.79 10.04
C MET A 111 1.96 7.20 8.89
N GLN A 112 2.55 8.03 8.03
CA GLN A 112 3.41 7.57 6.95
C GLN A 112 4.60 6.77 7.51
N TYR A 113 5.30 7.33 8.49
CA TYR A 113 6.41 6.68 9.17
C TYR A 113 5.98 5.36 9.86
N LEU A 114 4.90 5.40 10.65
CA LEU A 114 4.42 4.24 11.40
C LEU A 114 3.87 3.13 10.52
N ASN A 115 3.25 3.44 9.38
CA ASN A 115 2.79 2.42 8.43
C ASN A 115 3.98 1.66 7.83
N THR A 116 4.99 2.37 7.32
CA THR A 116 6.19 1.72 6.76
C THR A 116 6.93 0.90 7.82
N LEU A 117 7.05 1.43 9.04
CA LEU A 117 7.69 0.73 10.15
C LEU A 117 6.89 -0.50 10.59
N ARG A 118 5.55 -0.44 10.58
CA ARG A 118 4.65 -1.57 10.88
C ARG A 118 4.81 -2.67 9.84
N ASP A 119 4.82 -2.32 8.57
CA ASP A 119 4.90 -3.29 7.47
C ASP A 119 6.27 -3.98 7.45
N SER A 120 7.34 -3.22 7.71
CA SER A 120 8.70 -3.74 7.86
C SER A 120 8.80 -4.71 9.05
N LEU A 121 8.20 -4.33 10.19
CA LEU A 121 8.13 -5.21 11.36
C LEU A 121 7.36 -6.49 11.06
N GLU A 122 6.21 -6.40 10.40
CA GLU A 122 5.44 -7.58 10.03
C GLU A 122 6.22 -8.51 9.09
N LEU A 123 6.97 -7.94 8.14
CA LEU A 123 7.85 -8.72 7.26
C LEU A 123 8.93 -9.45 8.05
N LEU A 124 9.60 -8.78 8.99
CA LEU A 124 10.59 -9.44 9.85
C LEU A 124 9.97 -10.60 10.65
N LEU A 125 8.81 -10.38 11.26
CA LEU A 125 8.11 -11.41 12.03
C LEU A 125 7.66 -12.60 11.17
N LYS A 126 7.22 -12.35 9.92
CA LYS A 126 6.87 -13.41 8.94
C LYS A 126 8.09 -14.27 8.59
N ASN A 127 9.27 -13.66 8.53
CA ASN A 127 10.52 -14.34 8.23
C ASN A 127 11.21 -14.93 9.48
N GLY A 128 10.47 -15.10 10.58
CA GLY A 128 10.94 -15.82 11.76
C GLY A 128 11.61 -14.95 12.82
N ALA A 129 11.61 -13.62 12.68
CA ALA A 129 12.20 -12.76 13.70
C ALA A 129 11.47 -12.88 15.05
N ASN A 130 12.24 -13.02 16.12
CA ASN A 130 11.78 -13.22 17.49
C ASN A 130 12.29 -12.08 18.41
N PRO A 131 11.39 -11.30 19.05
CA PRO A 131 11.80 -10.19 19.90
C PRO A 131 12.46 -10.60 21.23
N PHE A 132 12.43 -11.89 21.59
CA PHE A 132 13.03 -12.44 22.81
C PHE A 132 14.41 -13.07 22.59
N GLU A 133 14.90 -13.09 21.35
CA GLU A 133 16.14 -13.75 20.97
C GLU A 133 17.05 -12.82 20.14
N ASN A 134 18.31 -13.23 19.99
CA ASN A 134 19.21 -12.60 19.04
C ASN A 134 18.90 -13.15 17.65
N ASN A 135 18.38 -12.30 16.79
CA ASN A 135 18.03 -12.65 15.42
C ASN A 135 19.26 -12.54 14.54
N ASP A 136 19.44 -13.50 13.63
CA ASP A 136 20.37 -13.38 12.52
C ASP A 136 19.69 -12.63 11.38
N PHE A 137 20.28 -11.52 10.98
CA PHE A 137 19.80 -10.68 9.89
C PHE A 137 20.87 -10.43 8.83
N SER A 138 21.92 -11.27 8.81
CA SER A 138 23.00 -11.22 7.83
C SER A 138 22.51 -11.21 6.38
N TYR A 139 21.37 -11.86 6.11
CA TYR A 139 20.68 -11.85 4.82
C TYR A 139 20.28 -10.45 4.31
N LEU A 140 20.27 -9.43 5.19
CA LEU A 140 20.03 -8.04 4.79
C LEU A 140 21.32 -7.32 4.35
N ASP A 141 22.50 -7.77 4.79
CA ASP A 141 23.75 -7.06 4.51
C ASP A 141 24.18 -7.19 3.03
N ASP A 142 23.86 -8.31 2.37
CA ASP A 142 24.07 -8.49 0.93
C ASP A 142 23.28 -7.47 0.10
N TYR A 143 22.10 -7.05 0.57
CA TYR A 143 21.26 -6.05 -0.10
C TYR A 143 21.87 -4.63 -0.05
N PHE A 144 22.48 -4.24 1.07
CA PHE A 144 23.11 -2.91 1.21
C PHE A 144 24.42 -2.79 0.43
N ASN A 145 25.09 -3.91 0.16
CA ASN A 145 26.36 -3.92 -0.56
C ASN A 145 26.16 -3.85 -2.08
N GLU A 146 25.06 -4.38 -2.64
CA GLU A 146 24.77 -4.32 -4.07
C GLU A 146 24.39 -2.92 -4.59
N THR A 147 23.85 -2.03 -3.74
CA THR A 147 23.49 -0.65 -4.12
C THR A 147 24.67 0.33 -4.12
N THR A 148 25.89 -0.11 -3.80
CA THR A 148 27.10 0.73 -3.72
C THR A 148 28.06 0.65 -4.91
N LYS A 149 27.62 0.20 -6.11
CA LYS A 149 28.40 0.39 -7.35
C LYS A 149 27.97 1.67 -8.08
N PRO A 150 28.66 2.81 -7.89
CA PRO A 150 28.40 4.02 -8.66
C PRO A 150 28.85 3.85 -10.11
N LYS A 151 27.95 4.13 -11.07
CA LYS A 151 28.35 4.57 -12.42
C LYS A 151 28.61 6.07 -12.35
N THR A 152 29.88 6.40 -12.14
CA THR A 152 30.44 7.74 -12.23
C THR A 152 30.48 8.19 -13.70
N SER A 153 29.88 9.33 -14.01
CA SER A 153 30.41 10.23 -15.04
C SER A 153 30.58 11.60 -14.39
N ASN A 154 31.84 12.00 -14.33
CA ASN A 154 32.37 13.14 -13.60
C ASN A 154 31.73 14.48 -14.00
N SER A 155 31.54 15.34 -13.00
CA SER A 155 31.92 16.75 -13.09
C SER A 155 32.34 17.19 -11.69
N GLU A 156 33.65 17.34 -11.53
CA GLU A 156 34.34 17.84 -10.34
C GLU A 156 34.04 19.33 -10.16
N VAL A 157 33.65 19.76 -8.96
CA VAL A 157 34.16 21.01 -8.37
C VAL A 157 34.32 20.83 -6.86
N LYS A 158 35.45 21.32 -6.37
CA LYS A 158 36.09 21.14 -5.08
C LYS A 158 35.35 21.84 -3.92
N VAL A 159 35.49 21.25 -2.74
CA VAL A 159 35.07 21.76 -1.42
C VAL A 159 36.07 22.81 -0.91
N ALA A 160 35.57 23.91 -0.34
CA ALA A 160 36.22 24.66 0.73
C ALA A 160 35.15 25.25 1.66
N ASP A 161 35.40 25.13 2.96
CA ASP A 161 34.51 25.34 4.10
C ASP A 161 34.07 26.81 4.33
N GLU A 162 32.86 27.01 4.88
CA GLU A 162 32.62 27.72 6.16
C GLU A 162 31.11 27.81 6.51
N VAL A 163 30.80 27.89 7.81
CA VAL A 163 29.49 27.59 8.43
C VAL A 163 28.74 28.86 8.90
N LYS A 164 27.39 28.81 8.79
CA LYS A 164 26.30 29.51 9.55
C LYS A 164 25.70 30.79 8.91
N PRO A 165 24.44 31.19 9.25
CA PRO A 165 23.27 30.45 9.76
C PRO A 165 21.95 30.76 8.97
N ILE A 166 20.90 30.05 9.38
CA ILE A 166 19.49 30.05 8.92
C ILE A 166 18.90 31.45 8.66
N GLU A 167 18.38 31.67 7.44
CA GLU A 167 17.35 32.65 7.14
C GLU A 167 16.20 32.03 6.32
N GLU A 168 15.04 32.65 6.52
CA GLU A 168 13.69 32.14 6.30
C GLU A 168 13.37 31.84 4.83
N LYS A 169 12.85 30.64 4.57
CA LYS A 169 12.21 30.35 3.27
C LYS A 169 10.90 31.11 3.16
N LYS A 170 11.00 32.28 2.54
CA LYS A 170 9.90 33.00 1.88
C LYS A 170 9.15 32.05 0.95
N LYS A 171 7.83 32.22 0.97
CA LYS A 171 6.82 31.63 0.08
C LYS A 171 7.31 31.70 -1.37
N ALA A 172 7.42 30.55 -2.03
CA ALA A 172 7.52 30.49 -3.47
C ALA A 172 6.14 30.81 -4.05
N VAL A 173 6.12 31.88 -4.83
CA VAL A 173 5.01 32.40 -5.62
C VAL A 173 4.69 31.40 -6.73
N VAL A 174 3.39 31.22 -6.93
CA VAL A 174 2.76 30.47 -8.03
C VAL A 174 3.18 31.09 -9.36
N ASP A 175 3.81 30.28 -10.21
CA ASP A 175 4.05 30.61 -11.61
C ASP A 175 3.12 29.77 -12.51
N LYS A 176 2.58 30.40 -13.55
CA LYS A 176 1.50 29.86 -14.39
C LYS A 176 2.01 28.83 -15.41
N GLN A 177 1.25 27.72 -15.50
CA GLN A 177 1.02 26.86 -16.67
C GLN A 177 2.23 26.13 -17.28
N LYS A 178 2.69 25.09 -16.59
CA LYS A 178 3.19 23.90 -17.28
C LYS A 178 1.97 23.04 -17.62
N ILE A 179 1.63 22.93 -18.91
CA ILE A 179 0.58 22.01 -19.36
C ILE A 179 1.08 20.60 -19.04
N ASP A 180 0.49 19.95 -18.05
CA ASP A 180 0.89 18.61 -17.67
C ASP A 180 0.43 17.60 -18.73
N SER A 181 1.34 16.71 -19.13
CA SER A 181 1.01 15.60 -20.03
C SER A 181 0.06 14.62 -19.35
N ILE A 182 -0.71 13.89 -20.15
CA ILE A 182 -1.58 12.79 -19.68
C ILE A 182 -0.80 11.87 -18.75
N LYS A 183 0.40 11.43 -19.14
CA LYS A 183 1.24 10.55 -18.32
C LYS A 183 1.55 11.16 -16.95
N ASN A 184 2.06 12.40 -16.93
CA ASN A 184 2.45 13.06 -15.68
C ASN A 184 1.24 13.28 -14.76
N SER A 185 0.14 13.83 -15.30
CA SER A 185 -1.10 14.02 -14.55
C SER A 185 -1.63 12.71 -14.01
N PHE A 186 -1.59 11.63 -14.80
CA PHE A 186 -2.11 10.35 -14.37
C PHE A 186 -1.28 9.73 -13.23
N GLU A 187 0.04 9.77 -13.34
CA GLU A 187 0.96 9.28 -12.30
C GLU A 187 0.78 10.07 -11.00
N ASN A 188 0.68 11.40 -11.08
CA ASN A 188 0.45 12.27 -9.92
C ASN A 188 -0.88 11.96 -9.22
N VAL A 189 -1.98 11.88 -9.99
CA VAL A 189 -3.30 11.57 -9.41
C VAL A 189 -3.36 10.15 -8.85
N LEU A 190 -2.72 9.17 -9.49
CA LEU A 190 -2.63 7.81 -8.94
C LEU A 190 -1.83 7.76 -7.64
N ASN A 191 -0.81 8.58 -7.48
CA ASN A 191 -0.07 8.70 -6.22
C ASN A 191 -0.93 9.33 -5.12
N ILE A 192 -1.76 10.31 -5.46
CA ILE A 192 -2.74 10.88 -4.52
C ILE A 192 -3.77 9.80 -4.10
N LYS A 193 -4.38 9.11 -5.07
CA LYS A 193 -5.37 8.04 -4.82
C LYS A 193 -4.80 6.87 -4.01
N LYS A 194 -3.51 6.54 -4.18
CA LYS A 194 -2.81 5.52 -3.37
C LYS A 194 -2.92 5.78 -1.87
N ASN A 195 -2.88 7.05 -1.47
CA ASN A 195 -2.95 7.46 -0.08
C ASN A 195 -4.40 7.60 0.45
N GLN A 196 -5.39 7.52 -0.44
CA GLN A 196 -6.82 7.62 -0.10
C GLN A 196 -7.53 6.25 -0.03
N MET A 197 -6.95 5.21 -0.61
CA MET A 197 -7.56 3.89 -0.76
C MET A 197 -6.76 2.81 -0.04
N ASN A 198 -7.42 1.73 0.42
CA ASN A 198 -6.70 0.54 0.89
C ASN A 198 -5.96 -0.15 -0.27
N LEU A 199 -4.94 -0.93 0.06
CA LEU A 199 -4.04 -1.55 -0.91
C LEU A 199 -4.77 -2.37 -1.99
N THR A 200 -5.73 -3.22 -1.59
CA THR A 200 -6.46 -4.08 -2.53
C THR A 200 -7.34 -3.29 -3.47
N SER A 201 -8.03 -2.28 -2.95
CA SER A 201 -8.88 -1.39 -3.74
C SER A 201 -8.05 -0.54 -4.70
N TYR A 202 -6.91 -0.03 -4.22
CA TYR A 202 -5.98 0.74 -5.03
C TYR A 202 -5.38 -0.09 -6.17
N LYS A 203 -4.99 -1.35 -5.93
CA LYS A 203 -4.45 -2.22 -6.99
C LYS A 203 -5.44 -2.37 -8.15
N ASN A 204 -6.70 -2.69 -7.84
CA ASN A 204 -7.74 -2.84 -8.85
C ASN A 204 -8.05 -1.52 -9.55
N TYR A 205 -8.12 -0.43 -8.79
CA TYR A 205 -8.33 0.92 -9.30
C TYR A 205 -7.21 1.35 -10.27
N LYS A 206 -5.95 1.27 -9.82
CA LYS A 206 -4.75 1.61 -10.62
C LYS A 206 -4.72 0.82 -11.91
N LEU A 207 -5.00 -0.49 -11.86
CA LEU A 207 -5.03 -1.33 -13.06
C LEU A 207 -6.04 -0.82 -14.10
N ARG A 208 -7.23 -0.40 -13.65
CA ARG A 208 -8.26 0.12 -14.56
C ARG A 208 -7.89 1.46 -15.17
N ILE A 209 -7.33 2.38 -14.37
CA ILE A 209 -6.86 3.69 -14.85
C ILE A 209 -5.70 3.53 -15.84
N MET A 210 -4.71 2.68 -15.51
CA MET A 210 -3.58 2.40 -16.39
C MET A 210 -4.02 1.76 -17.70
N ARG A 211 -5.02 0.87 -17.68
CA ARG A 211 -5.60 0.31 -18.92
C ARG A 211 -6.21 1.40 -19.80
N PHE A 212 -6.89 2.39 -19.22
CA PHE A 212 -7.40 3.53 -19.99
C PHE A 212 -6.26 4.40 -20.54
N MET A 213 -5.25 4.71 -19.73
CA MET A 213 -4.09 5.49 -20.18
C MET A 213 -3.37 4.84 -21.37
N ASN A 214 -3.19 3.51 -21.32
CA ASN A 214 -2.56 2.73 -22.40
C ASN A 214 -3.44 2.57 -23.64
N TYR A 215 -4.75 2.76 -23.52
CA TYR A 215 -5.67 2.78 -24.66
C TYR A 215 -5.56 4.09 -25.47
N LEU A 216 -5.11 5.18 -24.83
CA LEU A 216 -4.91 6.46 -25.51
C LEU A 216 -3.72 6.36 -26.49
N PRO A 217 -3.81 7.00 -27.67
CA PRO A 217 -2.80 6.84 -28.73
C PRO A 217 -1.45 7.46 -28.35
N ASP A 218 -1.46 8.53 -27.56
CA ASP A 218 -0.25 9.22 -27.13
C ASP A 218 -0.43 9.83 -25.73
N ALA A 219 0.22 9.25 -24.73
CA ALA A 219 0.19 9.72 -23.35
C ALA A 219 1.12 10.93 -23.09
N SER A 220 1.90 11.36 -24.08
CA SER A 220 2.73 12.57 -23.98
C SER A 220 1.92 13.86 -24.26
N LEU A 221 0.74 13.72 -24.88
CA LEU A 221 -0.15 14.84 -25.15
C LEU A 221 -0.61 15.52 -23.84
N PRO A 222 -1.01 16.80 -23.91
CA PRO A 222 -1.66 17.52 -22.82
C PRO A 222 -2.85 16.78 -22.20
N ILE A 223 -3.03 16.86 -20.87
CA ILE A 223 -4.15 16.21 -20.17
C ILE A 223 -5.54 16.67 -20.66
N ASP A 224 -5.65 17.92 -21.10
CA ASP A 224 -6.87 18.53 -21.65
C ASP A 224 -7.22 18.04 -23.07
N SER A 225 -6.31 17.30 -23.72
CA SER A 225 -6.58 16.67 -25.02
C SER A 225 -7.56 15.50 -24.93
N ILE A 226 -7.78 14.91 -23.75
CA ILE A 226 -8.73 13.82 -23.56
C ILE A 226 -10.15 14.35 -23.64
N VAL A 227 -10.91 13.89 -24.63
CA VAL A 227 -12.32 14.28 -24.80
C VAL A 227 -13.27 13.17 -24.39
N LYS A 228 -14.56 13.53 -24.17
CA LYS A 228 -15.61 12.57 -23.79
C LYS A 228 -15.71 11.36 -24.72
N LYS A 229 -15.42 11.55 -26.02
CA LYS A 229 -15.47 10.49 -27.03
C LYS A 229 -14.43 9.39 -26.76
N ASP A 230 -13.24 9.73 -26.29
CA ASP A 230 -12.17 8.76 -26.01
C ASP A 230 -12.59 7.81 -24.88
N VAL A 231 -13.15 8.38 -23.80
CA VAL A 231 -13.68 7.61 -22.67
C VAL A 231 -14.88 6.75 -23.09
N ILE A 232 -15.78 7.26 -23.93
CA ILE A 232 -16.93 6.48 -24.41
C ILE A 232 -16.45 5.29 -25.24
N ASN A 233 -15.53 5.51 -26.18
CA ASN A 233 -15.00 4.45 -27.04
C ASN A 233 -14.29 3.37 -26.21
N PHE A 234 -13.45 3.78 -25.25
CA PHE A 234 -12.82 2.84 -24.32
C PHE A 234 -13.85 2.03 -23.53
N LEU A 235 -14.87 2.69 -22.96
CA LEU A 235 -15.91 1.99 -22.21
C LEU A 235 -16.73 1.03 -23.09
N ASN A 236 -16.91 1.33 -24.37
CA ASN A 236 -17.56 0.44 -25.32
C ASN A 236 -16.70 -0.78 -25.65
N GLU A 237 -15.38 -0.63 -25.83
CA GLU A 237 -14.46 -1.76 -25.99
C GLU A 237 -14.52 -2.71 -24.77
N ILE A 238 -14.52 -2.14 -23.55
CA ILE A 238 -14.69 -2.93 -22.32
C ILE A 238 -16.04 -3.65 -22.32
N LEU A 239 -17.12 -2.99 -22.78
CA LEU A 239 -18.45 -3.59 -22.84
C LEU A 239 -18.50 -4.78 -23.80
N GLU A 240 -17.93 -4.61 -25.01
CA GLU A 240 -17.88 -5.63 -26.06
C GLU A 240 -17.08 -6.86 -25.63
N THR A 241 -16.00 -6.66 -24.88
CA THR A 241 -15.12 -7.74 -24.44
C THR A 241 -15.50 -8.35 -23.09
N THR A 242 -16.40 -7.74 -22.33
CA THR A 242 -16.73 -8.21 -20.97
C THR A 242 -18.24 -8.17 -20.65
N SER A 243 -18.69 -7.23 -19.82
CA SER A 243 -20.08 -7.12 -19.37
C SER A 243 -20.45 -5.68 -19.00
N PRO A 244 -21.75 -5.33 -18.95
CA PRO A 244 -22.22 -4.04 -18.44
C PRO A 244 -21.69 -3.73 -17.02
N ARG A 245 -21.57 -4.75 -16.16
CA ARG A 245 -21.03 -4.58 -14.79
C ARG A 245 -19.56 -4.18 -14.81
N SER A 246 -18.75 -4.88 -15.59
CA SER A 246 -17.33 -4.57 -15.74
C SER A 246 -17.13 -3.16 -16.31
N ARG A 247 -17.83 -2.82 -17.40
CA ARG A 247 -17.82 -1.49 -17.99
C ARG A 247 -18.21 -0.40 -16.97
N ASN A 248 -19.24 -0.64 -16.15
CA ASN A 248 -19.64 0.30 -15.11
C ASN A 248 -18.59 0.44 -14.00
N ASN A 249 -17.87 -0.62 -13.63
CA ASN A 249 -16.75 -0.53 -12.69
C ASN A 249 -15.64 0.38 -13.24
N TYR A 250 -15.28 0.23 -14.52
CA TYR A 250 -14.32 1.13 -15.18
C TYR A 250 -14.83 2.57 -15.18
N ARG A 251 -16.10 2.80 -15.55
CA ARG A 251 -16.72 4.14 -15.51
C ARG A 251 -16.64 4.76 -14.11
N THR A 252 -16.96 4.00 -13.07
CA THR A 252 -16.92 4.48 -11.67
C THR A 252 -15.50 4.88 -11.26
N ASP A 253 -14.52 4.06 -11.57
CA ASP A 253 -13.12 4.33 -11.24
C ASP A 253 -12.59 5.55 -12.03
N LEU A 254 -12.90 5.63 -13.33
CA LEU A 254 -12.56 6.78 -14.17
C LEU A 254 -13.25 8.06 -13.69
N ASN A 255 -14.52 8.00 -13.29
CA ASN A 255 -15.21 9.16 -12.74
C ASN A 255 -14.55 9.66 -11.44
N SER A 256 -14.17 8.74 -10.55
CA SER A 256 -13.44 9.09 -9.32
C SER A 256 -12.05 9.66 -9.61
N PHE A 257 -11.41 9.20 -10.69
CA PHE A 257 -10.12 9.71 -11.16
C PHE A 257 -10.21 11.12 -11.74
N PHE A 258 -11.18 11.36 -12.61
CA PHE A 258 -11.38 12.66 -13.25
C PHE A 258 -11.89 13.72 -12.26
N ASN A 259 -12.65 13.32 -11.23
CA ASN A 259 -12.92 14.20 -10.09
C ASN A 259 -11.63 14.64 -9.39
N GLU A 260 -10.64 13.77 -9.27
CA GLU A 260 -9.36 14.14 -8.64
C GLU A 260 -8.50 15.01 -9.56
N LEU A 261 -8.54 14.78 -10.88
CA LEU A 261 -7.93 15.69 -11.86
C LEU A 261 -8.53 17.09 -11.75
N GLU A 262 -9.86 17.21 -11.68
CA GLU A 262 -10.58 18.48 -11.53
C GLU A 262 -10.25 19.16 -10.19
N ASN A 263 -10.32 18.42 -9.07
CA ASN A 263 -10.03 18.97 -7.75
C ASN A 263 -8.59 19.46 -7.58
N ASN A 264 -7.65 18.94 -8.37
CA ASN A 264 -6.25 19.37 -8.39
C ASN A 264 -5.94 20.26 -9.60
N GLU A 265 -6.96 20.85 -10.22
CA GLU A 265 -6.85 21.86 -11.29
C GLU A 265 -6.11 21.39 -12.56
N TYR A 266 -6.01 20.08 -12.80
CA TYR A 266 -5.46 19.54 -14.05
C TYR A 266 -6.43 19.68 -15.23
N ILE A 267 -7.73 19.65 -14.97
CA ILE A 267 -8.79 19.81 -15.97
C ILE A 267 -9.87 20.75 -15.40
N GLU A 268 -10.57 21.45 -16.29
CA GLU A 268 -11.61 22.40 -15.88
C GLU A 268 -12.86 21.71 -15.31
N ASN A 269 -13.29 20.60 -15.92
CA ASN A 269 -14.50 19.90 -15.50
C ASN A 269 -14.45 18.39 -15.72
N ASN A 270 -14.95 17.59 -14.77
CA ASN A 270 -15.15 16.16 -14.97
C ASN A 270 -16.38 15.86 -15.85
N PHE A 271 -16.14 15.64 -17.15
CA PHE A 271 -17.20 15.26 -18.09
C PHE A 271 -17.68 13.80 -17.95
N ILE A 272 -16.95 12.93 -17.23
CA ILE A 272 -17.31 11.50 -17.07
C ILE A 272 -18.56 11.34 -16.22
N ALA A 273 -18.84 12.27 -15.31
CA ALA A 273 -20.06 12.29 -14.52
C ALA A 273 -21.33 12.25 -15.41
N LYS A 274 -21.24 12.82 -16.62
CA LYS A 274 -22.32 12.87 -17.64
C LYS A 274 -22.41 11.63 -18.54
N ILE A 275 -21.62 10.58 -18.29
CA ILE A 275 -21.72 9.30 -19.00
C ILE A 275 -22.73 8.43 -18.23
N ASN A 276 -23.66 7.75 -18.89
CA ASN A 276 -24.67 6.94 -18.18
C ASN A 276 -24.10 5.62 -17.64
N VAL A 277 -24.68 5.12 -16.55
CA VAL A 277 -24.46 3.76 -16.03
C VAL A 277 -25.39 2.81 -16.78
N LEU A 278 -24.87 1.67 -17.25
CA LEU A 278 -25.70 0.66 -17.93
C LEU A 278 -26.40 -0.24 -16.92
N LYS A 279 -27.59 -0.75 -17.24
CA LYS A 279 -28.26 -1.73 -16.38
C LYS A 279 -27.45 -3.04 -16.37
N SER A 280 -27.18 -3.59 -15.19
CA SER A 280 -26.56 -4.90 -15.02
C SER A 280 -27.34 -5.71 -13.99
N ASN A 281 -27.73 -6.93 -14.33
CA ASN A 281 -28.36 -7.84 -13.36
C ASN A 281 -27.26 -8.53 -12.55
N PRO A 282 -27.25 -8.42 -11.21
CA PRO A 282 -26.27 -9.10 -10.39
C PRO A 282 -26.54 -10.61 -10.40
N GLU A 283 -25.57 -11.39 -10.86
CA GLU A 283 -25.58 -12.84 -10.65
C GLU A 283 -25.21 -13.14 -9.20
N ARG A 284 -26.06 -13.92 -8.52
CA ARG A 284 -25.80 -14.39 -7.16
C ARG A 284 -25.26 -15.81 -7.24
N ASN A 285 -24.11 -16.04 -6.60
CA ASN A 285 -23.63 -17.40 -6.36
C ASN A 285 -24.71 -18.16 -5.57
N LYS A 286 -25.09 -19.35 -6.05
CA LYS A 286 -26.01 -20.22 -5.31
C LYS A 286 -25.30 -20.78 -4.09
N THR A 287 -25.97 -20.73 -2.94
CA THR A 287 -25.54 -21.47 -1.75
C THR A 287 -25.71 -22.96 -1.98
N PHE A 288 -24.77 -23.77 -1.51
CA PHE A 288 -24.93 -25.21 -1.50
C PHE A 288 -26.09 -25.61 -0.59
N SER A 289 -26.92 -26.56 -1.03
CA SER A 289 -27.94 -27.18 -0.18
C SER A 289 -27.30 -28.20 0.76
N ASP A 290 -27.95 -28.50 1.88
CA ASP A 290 -27.50 -29.52 2.85
C ASP A 290 -27.23 -30.90 2.20
N LYS A 291 -28.03 -31.27 1.19
CA LYS A 291 -27.81 -32.51 0.42
C LYS A 291 -26.46 -32.50 -0.30
N ILE A 292 -26.19 -31.46 -1.10
CA ILE A 292 -24.91 -31.29 -1.81
C ILE A 292 -23.75 -31.20 -0.82
N GLN A 293 -23.93 -30.49 0.31
CA GLN A 293 -22.89 -30.42 1.35
C GLN A 293 -22.56 -31.82 1.89
N LYS A 294 -23.56 -32.64 2.17
CA LYS A 294 -23.38 -34.02 2.63
C LYS A 294 -22.68 -34.88 1.58
N GLU A 295 -23.08 -34.78 0.32
CA GLU A 295 -22.43 -35.48 -0.80
C GLU A 295 -20.94 -35.07 -0.94
N ILE A 296 -20.63 -33.78 -0.79
CA ILE A 296 -19.24 -33.28 -0.75
C ILE A 296 -18.48 -33.89 0.43
N TYR A 297 -19.10 -33.99 1.61
CA TYR A 297 -18.44 -34.53 2.80
C TYR A 297 -18.19 -36.02 2.69
N GLU A 298 -19.14 -36.79 2.18
CA GLU A 298 -19.00 -38.23 1.94
C GLU A 298 -17.88 -38.49 0.93
N TYR A 299 -17.87 -37.77 -0.20
CA TYR A 299 -16.82 -37.88 -1.21
C TYR A 299 -15.43 -37.55 -0.66
N LEU A 300 -15.29 -36.40 0.02
CA LEU A 300 -14.00 -35.99 0.58
C LEU A 300 -13.58 -36.87 1.77
N GLY A 301 -14.52 -37.55 2.44
CA GLY A 301 -14.21 -38.51 3.49
C GLY A 301 -13.38 -39.69 2.98
N GLU A 302 -13.62 -40.12 1.75
CA GLU A 302 -12.86 -41.20 1.10
C GLU A 302 -11.63 -40.66 0.36
N GLU A 303 -11.78 -39.56 -0.38
CA GLU A 303 -10.76 -39.07 -1.32
C GLU A 303 -9.74 -38.08 -0.72
N ASP A 304 -10.18 -37.18 0.17
CA ASP A 304 -9.31 -36.15 0.76
C ASP A 304 -9.81 -35.66 2.13
N LYS A 305 -9.45 -36.43 3.15
CA LYS A 305 -9.81 -36.16 4.55
C LYS A 305 -9.27 -34.83 5.08
N MET A 306 -8.17 -34.32 4.52
CA MET A 306 -7.58 -33.04 4.93
C MET A 306 -8.40 -31.87 4.41
N LEU A 307 -8.82 -31.92 3.14
CA LEU A 307 -9.72 -30.93 2.57
C LEU A 307 -11.10 -30.97 3.25
N LEU A 308 -11.62 -32.16 3.57
CA LEU A 308 -12.84 -32.30 4.37
C LEU A 308 -12.74 -31.56 5.71
N LEU A 309 -11.68 -31.81 6.47
CA LEU A 309 -11.48 -31.19 7.77
C LEU A 309 -11.35 -29.66 7.66
N PHE A 310 -10.67 -29.16 6.63
CA PHE A 310 -10.56 -27.73 6.36
C PHE A 310 -11.91 -27.09 6.05
N ILE A 311 -12.75 -27.73 5.22
CA ILE A 311 -14.09 -27.24 4.88
C ILE A 311 -14.98 -27.24 6.13
N GLN A 312 -14.94 -28.31 6.92
CA GLN A 312 -15.70 -28.42 8.17
C GLN A 312 -15.30 -27.33 9.18
N PHE A 313 -14.01 -26.97 9.24
CA PHE A 313 -13.51 -25.91 10.11
C PHE A 313 -13.95 -24.50 9.67
N ILE A 314 -14.09 -24.22 8.37
CA ILE A 314 -14.52 -22.91 7.87
C ILE A 314 -16.04 -22.76 7.86
N SER A 315 -16.76 -23.87 7.73
CA SER A 315 -18.23 -23.89 7.62
C SER A 315 -18.96 -23.86 8.98
N TYR A 316 -18.22 -23.92 10.10
CA TYR A 316 -18.70 -23.76 11.48
C TYR A 316 -18.24 -22.42 12.07
#